data_AF-A0A2E4DEW0-F1
#
_entry.id   AF-A0A2E4DEW0-F1
#
_cell.length_a   1.000
_cell.length_b   1.000
_cell.length_c   1.000
_cell.angle_alpha   90.00
_cell.angle_beta   90.00
_cell.angle_gamma   90.00
#
_symmetry.space_group_name_H-M   'P 1'
#
loop_
_entity.id
_entity.type
_entity.pdbx_description
1 polymer ?
#
loop_
_entity_poly.entity_id
_entity_poly.type
_entity_poly.pdbx_seq_one_letter_code
_entity_poly.pdbx_strand_id
1 'polypeptide(L)'
;MKRIISLFIFIIVNHLYANDLNPSLNDVVVESTEVLSSVGSVNQVNSEPFCCPEVLTENYGSDPRYIYSLKNYPTPRKGCIAESSISTEEADELIRSQNFRTENATQKERRVLAAAIKRVQQLNGGVLEVGKGKIPGGFPWQYRDSNGSVQYHDHIEIGRNIAAKGENHHGHSVAQQLHEWAHLIGNQGAYPQFQAFMKSGSEYSDKDYCMVSNYADNTTGEQFAEVFAAFASEPRILLNNSRTPENCKKVFRFFWQWFNKGEQVQTCL
;
A
#
# COMPACT_ATOMS: atom_id res chain seq x y z
N MET A 1 -43.64 -1.87 -51.34
CA MET A 1 -43.91 -0.48 -51.78
C MET A 1 -45.13 0.04 -51.03
N LYS A 2 -45.00 1.20 -50.35
CA LYS A 2 -46.05 2.03 -49.68
C LYS A 2 -46.71 1.40 -48.42
N ARG A 3 -46.58 1.87 -47.17
CA ARG A 3 -46.51 3.17 -46.44
C ARG A 3 -47.84 3.49 -45.71
N ILE A 4 -47.68 4.18 -44.56
CA ILE A 4 -48.64 5.03 -43.77
C ILE A 4 -49.18 4.32 -42.50
N ILE A 5 -48.61 4.57 -41.32
CA ILE A 5 -48.79 5.68 -40.33
C ILE A 5 -50.11 5.57 -39.56
N SER A 6 -50.01 5.49 -38.22
CA SER A 6 -50.91 6.21 -37.31
C SER A 6 -50.22 6.47 -35.97
N LEU A 7 -50.26 7.74 -35.60
CA LEU A 7 -49.67 8.42 -34.45
C LEU A 7 -50.76 8.56 -33.39
N PHE A 8 -50.44 8.35 -32.10
CA PHE A 8 -51.31 8.76 -31.00
C PHE A 8 -50.55 9.67 -30.03
N ILE A 9 -51.06 10.89 -29.88
CA ILE A 9 -50.75 11.87 -28.85
C ILE A 9 -52.06 12.12 -28.11
N PHE A 10 -52.04 12.09 -26.78
CA PHE A 10 -53.03 12.82 -25.97
C PHE A 10 -52.34 13.39 -24.71
N ILE A 11 -52.66 14.66 -24.47
CA ILE A 11 -52.15 15.56 -23.42
C ILE A 11 -53.35 15.88 -22.47
N ILE A 12 -53.02 16.42 -21.29
CA ILE A 12 -53.82 17.31 -20.40
C ILE A 12 -54.46 16.55 -19.21
N VAL A 13 -54.06 16.68 -17.92
CA VAL A 13 -53.74 17.79 -16.98
C VAL A 13 -54.90 18.06 -15.99
N ASN A 14 -54.52 18.43 -14.74
CA ASN A 14 -55.28 19.05 -13.62
C ASN A 14 -56.05 18.14 -12.66
N HIS A 15 -56.17 18.41 -11.34
CA HIS A 15 -55.57 19.35 -10.37
C HIS A 15 -56.07 18.90 -8.97
N LEU A 16 -55.24 19.13 -7.94
CA LEU A 16 -55.54 19.52 -6.54
C LEU A 16 -56.79 18.99 -5.79
N TYR A 17 -56.59 18.48 -4.57
CA TYR A 17 -57.24 18.99 -3.35
C TYR A 17 -56.40 18.66 -2.10
N ALA A 18 -56.25 19.67 -1.24
CA ALA A 18 -55.68 19.62 0.11
C ALA A 18 -56.80 19.76 1.17
N ASN A 19 -56.40 19.63 2.45
CA ASN A 19 -57.16 19.81 3.71
C ASN A 19 -57.81 18.52 4.25
N ASP A 20 -57.81 18.18 5.54
CA ASP A 20 -57.33 18.80 6.79
C ASP A 20 -57.44 17.73 7.90
N LEU A 21 -56.93 18.06 9.09
CA LEU A 21 -57.34 17.59 10.44
C LEU A 21 -56.39 16.64 11.21
N ASN A 22 -55.63 17.30 12.08
CA ASN A 22 -55.11 16.83 13.37
C ASN A 22 -56.28 16.75 14.39
N PRO A 23 -56.24 15.80 15.35
CA PRO A 23 -56.17 16.27 16.73
C PRO A 23 -55.19 15.47 17.62
N SER A 24 -54.54 16.23 18.50
CA SER A 24 -53.69 15.79 19.60
C SER A 24 -54.46 15.05 20.70
N LEU A 25 -53.78 14.15 21.44
CA LEU A 25 -53.59 14.29 22.90
C LEU A 25 -52.71 13.15 23.46
N ASN A 26 -51.57 13.59 24.02
CA ASN A 26 -50.92 13.18 25.27
C ASN A 26 -50.28 11.80 25.52
N ASP A 27 -49.00 11.94 25.90
CA ASP A 27 -48.27 11.29 26.99
C ASP A 27 -47.86 9.83 26.83
N VAL A 28 -46.61 9.61 26.41
CA VAL A 28 -45.60 8.95 27.27
C VAL A 28 -44.23 9.58 26.99
N VAL A 29 -43.69 10.22 28.02
CA VAL A 29 -42.28 10.62 28.16
C VAL A 29 -41.42 9.37 28.31
N VAL A 30 -40.49 9.14 27.37
CA VAL A 30 -39.24 8.41 27.68
C VAL A 30 -38.09 9.17 27.06
N GLU A 31 -37.35 9.78 27.97
CA GLU A 31 -36.07 10.44 27.82
C GLU A 31 -35.03 9.47 27.22
N SER A 32 -34.48 9.79 26.06
CA SER A 32 -33.21 9.22 25.57
C SER A 32 -32.45 10.31 24.82
N THR A 33 -31.93 11.23 25.62
CA THR A 33 -30.97 12.25 25.22
C THR A 33 -29.62 11.59 24.91
N GLU A 34 -29.07 12.00 23.76
CA GLU A 34 -27.64 12.12 23.46
C GLU A 34 -26.80 10.83 23.30
N VAL A 35 -26.72 10.33 22.05
CA VAL A 35 -25.48 9.72 21.53
C VAL A 35 -25.22 10.28 20.14
N LEU A 36 -24.78 11.54 20.07
CA LEU A 36 -24.17 12.15 18.88
C LEU A 36 -23.28 13.31 19.35
N SER A 37 -22.05 13.01 19.78
CA SER A 37 -20.85 13.84 19.61
C SER A 37 -19.72 13.38 20.54
N SER A 38 -18.81 12.57 20.02
CA SER A 38 -17.39 12.78 20.32
C SER A 38 -16.54 12.13 19.22
N VAL A 39 -16.42 12.85 18.11
CA VAL A 39 -15.15 12.84 17.38
C VAL A 39 -14.15 13.44 18.37
N GLY A 40 -13.43 12.54 19.04
CA GLY A 40 -12.41 12.90 20.01
C GLY A 40 -11.36 13.77 19.34
N SER A 41 -11.38 15.04 19.73
CA SER A 41 -10.38 16.05 19.49
C SER A 41 -8.98 15.47 19.65
N VAL A 42 -8.24 15.40 18.53
CA VAL A 42 -6.79 15.21 18.53
C VAL A 42 -6.19 16.52 19.03
N ASN A 43 -6.08 16.67 20.35
CA ASN A 43 -5.33 17.77 20.97
C ASN A 43 -4.88 17.38 22.37
N GLN A 44 -3.75 16.68 22.43
CA GLN A 44 -2.61 16.98 23.31
C GLN A 44 -1.55 15.92 23.02
N VAL A 45 -0.74 16.19 21.99
CA VAL A 45 0.53 15.50 21.82
C VAL A 45 1.42 15.98 22.96
N ASN A 46 1.53 15.19 24.01
CA ASN A 46 2.66 15.29 24.92
C ASN A 46 3.92 15.20 24.06
N SER A 47 4.62 16.33 23.96
CA SER A 47 5.87 16.53 23.25
C SER A 47 7.04 15.88 24.00
N GLU A 48 6.86 14.65 24.48
CA GLU A 48 8.02 13.84 24.80
C GLU A 48 8.55 13.27 23.49
N PRO A 49 9.85 13.43 23.19
CA PRO A 49 10.44 12.75 22.06
C PRO A 49 10.41 11.27 22.43
N PHE A 50 9.37 10.57 21.99
CA PHE A 50 9.39 9.11 21.89
C PHE A 50 10.47 8.80 20.85
N CYS A 51 11.72 8.85 21.31
CA CYS A 51 12.86 8.47 20.54
C CYS A 51 12.60 7.04 20.13
N CYS A 52 12.71 6.80 18.82
CA CYS A 52 13.18 5.53 18.30
C CYS A 52 14.07 4.86 19.36
N PRO A 53 13.83 3.61 19.82
CA PRO A 53 14.81 2.90 20.61
C PRO A 53 16.19 3.08 20.00
N GLU A 54 17.21 3.08 20.85
CA GLU A 54 18.64 3.32 20.59
C GLU A 54 19.28 2.36 19.55
N VAL A 55 18.48 1.76 18.67
CA VAL A 55 18.81 1.06 17.43
C VAL A 55 19.77 1.87 16.55
N LEU A 56 19.89 3.19 16.71
CA LEU A 56 20.76 4.04 15.87
C LEU A 56 22.25 4.04 16.25
N THR A 57 22.69 3.28 17.26
CA THR A 57 24.12 3.22 17.64
C THR A 57 24.85 1.99 17.12
N GLU A 58 24.15 1.01 16.54
CA GLU A 58 24.78 -0.16 15.95
C GLU A 58 25.26 0.12 14.52
N ASN A 59 26.52 -0.23 14.25
CA ASN A 59 27.09 -0.15 12.91
C ASN A 59 26.54 -1.33 12.08
N TYR A 60 25.43 -1.14 11.36
CA TYR A 60 24.79 -2.19 10.54
C TYR A 60 25.57 -2.53 9.25
N GLY A 61 26.77 -1.99 9.08
CA GLY A 61 27.64 -2.19 7.91
C GLY A 61 27.69 -0.99 6.97
N SER A 62 28.31 -1.16 5.80
CA SER A 62 28.46 -0.12 4.78
C SER A 62 27.17 0.12 3.99
N ASP A 63 26.95 1.35 3.54
CA ASP A 63 25.87 1.74 2.61
C ASP A 63 25.89 0.92 1.31
N PRO A 64 24.90 0.04 1.05
CA PRO A 64 24.81 -0.67 -0.20
C PRO A 64 24.29 0.29 -1.29
N ARG A 65 25.21 0.93 -2.01
CA ARG A 65 24.86 1.86 -3.09
C ARG A 65 24.19 1.13 -4.25
N TYR A 66 22.88 1.33 -4.43
CA TYR A 66 22.11 0.76 -5.54
C TYR A 66 21.89 1.77 -6.69
N ILE A 67 22.52 1.48 -7.84
CA ILE A 67 22.49 2.32 -9.05
C ILE A 67 21.16 2.17 -9.82
N TYR A 68 20.41 1.10 -9.56
CA TYR A 68 19.13 0.76 -10.21
C TYR A 68 18.09 0.44 -9.13
N SER A 69 16.83 0.15 -9.49
CA SER A 69 15.81 -0.28 -8.52
C SER A 69 16.26 -1.50 -7.71
N LEU A 70 15.85 -1.57 -6.44
CA LEU A 70 16.20 -2.60 -5.45
C LEU A 70 15.98 -4.03 -5.96
N LYS A 71 14.99 -4.23 -6.84
CA LYS A 71 14.66 -5.54 -7.43
C LYS A 71 15.82 -6.23 -8.14
N ASN A 72 16.83 -5.48 -8.57
CA ASN A 72 17.98 -5.98 -9.32
C ASN A 72 19.11 -6.52 -8.45
N TYR A 73 19.00 -6.40 -7.12
CA TYR A 73 20.09 -6.73 -6.20
C TYR A 73 19.76 -7.96 -5.33
N PRO A 74 20.72 -8.87 -5.10
CA PRO A 74 20.44 -10.15 -4.44
C PRO A 74 19.79 -10.05 -3.05
N THR A 75 20.21 -9.08 -2.22
CA THR A 75 19.71 -8.95 -0.84
C THR A 75 18.25 -8.46 -0.81
N PRO A 76 17.89 -7.29 -1.36
CA PRO A 76 16.49 -6.85 -1.33
C PRO A 76 15.58 -7.78 -2.15
N ARG A 77 16.08 -8.40 -3.23
CA ARG A 77 15.32 -9.36 -4.04
C ARG A 77 14.82 -10.56 -3.22
N LYS A 78 15.59 -11.04 -2.24
CA LYS A 78 15.19 -12.16 -1.37
C LYS A 78 14.21 -11.72 -0.29
N GLY A 79 14.34 -10.49 0.21
CA GLY A 79 13.57 -9.99 1.35
C GLY A 79 13.86 -10.74 2.65
N CYS A 80 13.01 -10.49 3.65
CA CYS A 80 13.21 -10.97 5.02
C CYS A 80 12.73 -12.41 5.25
N ILE A 81 11.74 -12.85 4.47
CA ILE A 81 11.12 -14.17 4.59
C ILE A 81 11.47 -14.93 3.32
N ALA A 82 12.16 -16.05 3.47
CA ALA A 82 12.52 -16.90 2.34
C ALA A 82 11.26 -17.50 1.69
N GLU A 83 11.17 -17.48 0.37
CA GLU A 83 10.03 -18.07 -0.34
C GLU A 83 9.94 -19.59 -0.12
N SER A 84 11.08 -20.23 0.17
CA SER A 84 11.16 -21.66 0.46
C SER A 84 10.53 -22.05 1.81
N SER A 85 10.34 -21.10 2.72
CA SER A 85 9.70 -21.38 4.02
C SER A 85 8.16 -21.29 3.98
N ILE A 86 7.59 -20.97 2.83
CA ILE A 86 6.14 -20.78 2.66
C ILE A 86 5.58 -21.98 1.91
N SER A 87 4.59 -22.67 2.47
CA SER A 87 3.93 -23.77 1.75
C SER A 87 3.04 -23.23 0.63
N THR A 88 2.59 -24.12 -0.27
CA THR A 88 1.63 -23.71 -1.31
C THR A 88 0.30 -23.26 -0.69
N GLU A 89 -0.14 -23.96 0.35
CA GLU A 89 -1.38 -23.68 1.07
C GLU A 89 -1.31 -22.35 1.80
N GLU A 90 -0.21 -22.08 2.50
CA GLU A 90 0.01 -20.81 3.18
C GLU A 90 0.07 -19.65 2.19
N ALA A 91 0.71 -19.85 1.03
CA ALA A 91 0.75 -18.83 -0.02
C ALA A 91 -0.67 -18.44 -0.49
N ASP A 92 -1.57 -19.41 -0.61
CA ASP A 92 -2.93 -19.19 -1.07
C ASP A 92 -3.79 -18.46 -0.04
N GLU A 93 -3.59 -18.75 1.24
CA GLU A 93 -4.23 -18.04 2.34
C GLU A 93 -3.77 -16.58 2.40
N LEU A 94 -2.46 -16.34 2.31
CA LEU A 94 -1.88 -15.00 2.35
C LEU A 94 -2.36 -14.15 1.17
N ILE A 95 -2.29 -14.68 -0.05
CA ILE A 95 -2.76 -13.99 -1.26
C ILE A 95 -4.25 -13.65 -1.14
N ARG A 96 -5.08 -14.60 -0.70
CA ARG A 96 -6.53 -14.38 -0.53
C ARG A 96 -6.85 -13.39 0.58
N SER A 97 -6.07 -13.39 1.67
CA SER A 97 -6.29 -12.48 2.81
C SER A 97 -6.20 -11.00 2.43
N GLN A 98 -5.45 -10.68 1.36
CA GLN A 98 -5.35 -9.33 0.79
C GLN A 98 -6.32 -9.07 -0.36
N ASN A 99 -7.29 -9.98 -0.57
CA ASN A 99 -8.19 -10.00 -1.72
C ASN A 99 -7.43 -9.93 -3.06
N PHE A 100 -6.33 -10.68 -3.17
CA PHE A 100 -5.61 -10.88 -4.43
C PHE A 100 -5.93 -12.23 -5.04
N ARG A 101 -5.71 -12.34 -6.35
CA ARG A 101 -5.64 -13.61 -7.08
C ARG A 101 -4.49 -13.53 -8.07
N THR A 102 -3.75 -14.62 -8.24
CA THR A 102 -2.64 -14.65 -9.19
C THR A 102 -3.08 -15.21 -10.54
N GLU A 103 -2.59 -14.61 -11.63
CA GLU A 103 -2.80 -15.10 -12.99
C GLU A 103 -1.47 -15.45 -13.65
N ASN A 104 -1.43 -16.59 -14.35
CA ASN A 104 -0.24 -17.10 -15.04
C ASN A 104 0.98 -17.31 -14.12
N ALA A 105 0.80 -17.40 -12.81
CA ALA A 105 1.90 -17.53 -11.86
C ALA A 105 2.37 -18.99 -11.72
N THR A 106 3.68 -19.17 -11.68
CA THR A 106 4.32 -20.38 -11.19
C THR A 106 4.17 -20.51 -9.67
N GLN A 107 4.39 -21.71 -9.12
CA GLN A 107 4.36 -21.90 -7.67
C GLN A 107 5.41 -21.05 -6.94
N LYS A 108 6.59 -20.86 -7.53
CA LYS A 108 7.64 -20.04 -6.93
C LYS A 108 7.21 -18.57 -6.86
N GLU A 109 6.66 -18.02 -7.95
CA GLU A 109 6.13 -16.65 -7.99
C GLU A 109 5.03 -16.43 -6.93
N ARG A 110 4.11 -17.37 -6.78
CA ARG A 110 3.08 -17.33 -5.72
C ARG A 110 3.69 -17.25 -4.32
N ARG A 111 4.70 -18.07 -4.03
CA ARG A 111 5.40 -18.05 -2.73
C ARG A 111 6.20 -16.77 -2.52
N VAL A 112 6.79 -16.19 -3.56
CA VAL A 112 7.49 -14.90 -3.48
C VAL A 112 6.51 -13.76 -3.16
N LEU A 113 5.35 -13.71 -3.82
CA LEU A 113 4.30 -12.76 -3.47
C LEU A 113 3.80 -12.99 -2.03
N ALA A 114 3.59 -14.24 -1.64
CA ALA A 114 3.19 -14.58 -0.28
C ALA A 114 4.24 -14.15 0.76
N ALA A 115 5.54 -14.24 0.46
CA ALA A 115 6.60 -13.75 1.33
C ALA A 115 6.51 -12.23 1.54
N ALA A 116 6.26 -11.47 0.48
CA ALA A 116 6.00 -10.04 0.57
C ALA A 116 4.77 -9.74 1.45
N ILE A 117 3.66 -10.44 1.22
CA ILE A 117 2.42 -10.28 2.00
C ILE A 117 2.65 -10.61 3.47
N LYS A 118 3.23 -11.78 3.76
CA LYS A 118 3.52 -12.23 5.13
C LYS A 118 4.39 -11.23 5.87
N ARG A 119 5.40 -10.68 5.21
CA ARG A 119 6.27 -9.64 5.80
C ARG A 119 5.50 -8.38 6.14
N VAL A 120 4.68 -7.87 5.23
CA VAL A 120 3.84 -6.69 5.50
C VAL A 120 2.82 -6.97 6.61
N GLN A 121 2.26 -8.19 6.67
CA GLN A 121 1.35 -8.57 7.76
C GLN A 121 2.05 -8.70 9.12
N GLN A 122 3.30 -9.15 9.16
CA GLN A 122 4.11 -9.12 10.39
C GLN A 122 4.30 -7.70 10.89
N LEU A 123 4.66 -6.77 10.00
CA LEU A 123 4.81 -5.35 10.33
C LEU A 123 3.48 -4.71 10.73
N ASN A 124 2.37 -5.07 10.10
CA ASN A 124 1.07 -4.48 10.40
C ASN A 124 0.30 -5.17 11.55
N GLY A 125 0.70 -6.37 11.95
CA GLY A 125 -0.03 -7.21 12.90
C GLY A 125 -1.26 -7.92 12.32
N GLY A 126 -1.35 -8.07 11.00
CA GLY A 126 -2.48 -8.68 10.29
C GLY A 126 -2.63 -8.11 8.88
N VAL A 127 -3.77 -8.38 8.24
CA VAL A 127 -4.12 -7.85 6.91
C VAL A 127 -3.96 -6.33 6.87
N LEU A 128 -3.36 -5.83 5.78
CA LEU A 128 -3.15 -4.39 5.58
C LEU A 128 -4.30 -3.84 4.75
N GLU A 129 -5.33 -3.29 5.41
CA GLU A 129 -6.58 -2.89 4.75
C GLU A 129 -6.38 -1.86 3.62
N VAL A 130 -5.49 -0.89 3.80
CA VAL A 130 -5.15 0.11 2.76
C VAL A 130 -4.41 -0.52 1.56
N GLY A 131 -3.91 -1.74 1.69
CA GLY A 131 -3.24 -2.49 0.61
C GLY A 131 -4.13 -3.53 -0.06
N LYS A 132 -5.37 -3.74 0.40
CA LYS A 132 -6.24 -4.77 -0.18
C LYS A 132 -6.67 -4.40 -1.60
N GLY A 133 -6.82 -5.44 -2.42
CA GLY A 133 -7.50 -5.34 -3.70
C GLY A 133 -8.98 -4.98 -3.52
N LYS A 134 -9.52 -4.08 -4.34
CA LYS A 134 -10.94 -3.66 -4.26
C LYS A 134 -11.88 -4.36 -5.25
N ILE A 135 -11.37 -5.25 -6.09
CA ILE A 135 -12.17 -5.95 -7.10
C ILE A 135 -12.88 -7.18 -6.48
N PRO A 136 -14.20 -7.33 -6.67
CA PRO A 136 -14.92 -8.54 -6.29
C PRO A 136 -14.32 -9.78 -6.96
N GLY A 137 -14.08 -10.84 -6.18
CA GLY A 137 -13.48 -12.08 -6.68
C GLY A 137 -11.94 -12.07 -6.72
N GLY A 138 -11.30 -10.98 -6.28
CA GLY A 138 -9.84 -10.87 -6.13
C GLY A 138 -9.23 -9.94 -7.17
N PHE A 139 -8.45 -8.97 -6.68
CA PHE A 139 -7.69 -8.06 -7.52
C PHE A 139 -6.54 -8.83 -8.21
N PRO A 140 -6.46 -8.80 -9.55
CA PRO A 140 -5.53 -9.63 -10.31
C PRO A 140 -4.07 -9.23 -10.10
N TRP A 141 -3.23 -10.24 -9.91
CA TRP A 141 -1.79 -10.16 -9.86
C TRP A 141 -1.21 -11.01 -11.00
N GLN A 142 -0.89 -10.36 -12.11
CA GLN A 142 -0.63 -11.00 -13.39
C GLN A 142 0.87 -11.13 -13.65
N TYR A 143 1.31 -12.34 -14.01
CA TYR A 143 2.71 -12.57 -14.39
C TYR A 143 2.83 -12.70 -15.90
N ARG A 144 3.75 -11.94 -16.51
CA ARG A 144 3.90 -11.87 -17.97
C ARG A 144 5.36 -11.94 -18.40
N ASP A 145 5.56 -12.48 -19.61
CA ASP A 145 6.87 -12.56 -20.26
C ASP A 145 7.21 -11.22 -20.91
N SER A 146 7.35 -10.18 -20.08
CA SER A 146 7.64 -8.81 -20.49
C SER A 146 8.78 -8.21 -19.67
N ASN A 147 9.35 -7.13 -20.20
CA ASN A 147 10.29 -6.29 -19.47
C ASN A 147 9.50 -5.21 -18.73
N GLY A 148 9.56 -5.22 -17.40
CA GLY A 148 8.92 -4.22 -16.55
C GLY A 148 7.72 -4.76 -15.79
N SER A 149 7.37 -4.04 -14.74
CA SER A 149 6.23 -4.31 -13.88
C SER A 149 5.50 -2.98 -13.69
N VAL A 150 4.20 -3.03 -13.43
CA VAL A 150 3.39 -1.82 -13.31
C VAL A 150 2.11 -2.13 -12.54
N GLN A 151 1.67 -1.17 -11.74
CA GLN A 151 0.36 -1.19 -11.12
C GLN A 151 -0.65 -0.39 -11.94
N TYR A 152 -1.79 -1.03 -12.26
CA TYR A 152 -2.96 -0.42 -12.89
C TYR A 152 -4.12 -0.35 -11.91
N HIS A 153 -5.11 0.50 -12.21
CA HIS A 153 -6.31 0.66 -11.38
C HIS A 153 -7.08 -0.64 -11.12
N ASP A 154 -6.97 -1.62 -12.01
CA ASP A 154 -7.72 -2.87 -11.99
C ASP A 154 -6.85 -4.14 -11.89
N HIS A 155 -5.52 -4.03 -11.88
CA HIS A 155 -4.60 -5.15 -11.70
C HIS A 155 -3.16 -4.70 -11.39
N ILE A 156 -2.29 -5.64 -11.01
CA ILE A 156 -0.83 -5.46 -10.99
C ILE A 156 -0.22 -6.42 -12.01
N GLU A 157 0.71 -5.94 -12.83
CA GLU A 157 1.52 -6.75 -13.73
C GLU A 157 2.95 -6.89 -13.20
N ILE A 158 3.46 -8.12 -13.19
CA ILE A 158 4.84 -8.45 -12.88
C ILE A 158 5.51 -9.06 -14.10
N GLY A 159 6.50 -8.35 -14.64
CA GLY A 159 7.32 -8.84 -15.75
C GLY A 159 8.36 -9.86 -15.29
N ARG A 160 8.51 -10.92 -16.07
CA ARG A 160 9.54 -11.95 -15.88
C ARG A 160 10.94 -11.51 -16.31
N ASN A 161 11.04 -10.46 -17.13
CA ASN A 161 12.30 -10.03 -17.76
C ASN A 161 13.07 -11.22 -18.35
N ILE A 162 12.45 -11.90 -19.32
CA ILE A 162 12.97 -13.13 -19.93
C ILE A 162 14.32 -12.96 -20.63
N ALA A 163 14.70 -11.72 -20.97
CA ALA A 163 16.01 -11.39 -21.53
C ALA A 163 17.12 -11.47 -20.47
N ALA A 164 16.80 -11.19 -19.20
CA ALA A 164 17.68 -11.42 -18.06
C ALA A 164 17.59 -12.90 -17.63
N LYS A 165 18.32 -13.79 -18.32
CA LYS A 165 18.38 -15.21 -17.97
C LYS A 165 18.74 -15.42 -16.48
N GLY A 166 18.05 -16.35 -15.80
CA GLY A 166 18.42 -16.81 -14.45
C GLY A 166 17.65 -16.14 -13.31
N GLU A 167 18.35 -15.78 -12.23
CA GLU A 167 17.69 -15.34 -10.99
C GLU A 167 17.18 -13.88 -11.00
N ASN A 168 17.54 -13.08 -12.02
CA ASN A 168 17.15 -11.65 -12.14
C ASN A 168 15.73 -11.45 -12.70
N HIS A 169 14.95 -12.51 -12.70
CA HIS A 169 13.56 -12.55 -13.04
C HIS A 169 12.72 -11.77 -12.01
N HIS A 170 12.05 -10.67 -12.40
CA HIS A 170 11.41 -9.81 -11.40
C HIS A 170 10.24 -10.50 -10.67
N GLY A 171 9.62 -11.52 -11.28
CA GLY A 171 8.64 -12.39 -10.58
C GLY A 171 9.22 -13.15 -9.38
N HIS A 172 10.55 -13.28 -9.30
CA HIS A 172 11.25 -13.91 -8.17
C HIS A 172 11.83 -12.88 -7.19
N SER A 173 11.43 -11.61 -7.30
CA SER A 173 11.92 -10.52 -6.45
C SER A 173 10.86 -10.07 -5.47
N VAL A 174 11.07 -10.34 -4.18
CA VAL A 174 10.22 -9.83 -3.09
C VAL A 174 10.16 -8.31 -3.13
N ALA A 175 11.30 -7.63 -3.32
CA ALA A 175 11.34 -6.18 -3.48
C ALA A 175 10.49 -5.68 -4.67
N GLN A 176 10.47 -6.38 -5.82
CA GLN A 176 9.58 -6.01 -6.92
C GLN A 176 8.10 -6.17 -6.53
N GLN A 177 7.72 -7.26 -5.86
CA GLN A 177 6.34 -7.47 -5.43
C GLN A 177 5.90 -6.35 -4.48
N LEU A 178 6.75 -6.00 -3.50
CA LEU A 178 6.52 -4.91 -2.56
C LEU A 178 6.41 -3.55 -3.24
N HIS A 179 7.27 -3.29 -4.24
CA HIS A 179 7.27 -2.05 -5.00
C HIS A 179 5.94 -1.82 -5.73
N GLU A 180 5.46 -2.80 -6.51
CA GLU A 180 4.16 -2.64 -7.20
C GLU A 180 2.99 -2.60 -6.23
N TRP A 181 3.06 -3.35 -5.13
CA TRP A 181 2.04 -3.27 -4.09
C TRP A 181 2.00 -1.90 -3.43
N ALA A 182 3.16 -1.27 -3.24
CA ALA A 182 3.27 0.06 -2.66
C ALA A 182 2.60 1.11 -3.56
N HIS A 183 2.62 0.97 -4.89
CA HIS A 183 1.83 1.84 -5.75
C HIS A 183 0.32 1.70 -5.49
N LEU A 184 -0.18 0.47 -5.33
CA LEU A 184 -1.58 0.25 -4.94
C LEU A 184 -1.88 0.88 -3.57
N ILE A 185 -1.06 0.63 -2.56
CA ILE A 185 -1.19 1.21 -1.21
C ILE A 185 -1.19 2.75 -1.28
N GLY A 186 -0.28 3.33 -2.05
CA GLY A 186 -0.14 4.77 -2.29
C GLY A 186 -1.41 5.36 -2.89
N ASN A 187 -1.89 4.77 -3.99
CA ASN A 187 -3.12 5.15 -4.68
C ASN A 187 -4.37 5.00 -3.80
N GLN A 188 -4.32 4.17 -2.77
CA GLN A 188 -5.40 4.00 -1.79
C GLN A 188 -5.29 4.93 -0.57
N GLY A 189 -4.41 5.93 -0.61
CA GLY A 189 -4.38 7.04 0.34
C GLY A 189 -3.10 7.13 1.19
N ALA A 190 -2.11 6.26 0.99
CA ALA A 190 -0.85 6.35 1.72
C ALA A 190 0.09 7.44 1.21
N TYR A 191 0.02 7.82 -0.08
CA TYR A 191 0.86 8.90 -0.64
C TYR A 191 0.73 10.23 0.13
N PRO A 192 -0.48 10.79 0.36
CA PRO A 192 -0.59 12.06 1.08
C PRO A 192 -0.09 11.97 2.53
N GLN A 193 -0.24 10.81 3.19
CA GLN A 193 0.28 10.60 4.55
C GLN A 193 1.81 10.62 4.57
N PHE A 194 2.43 9.89 3.64
CA PHE A 194 3.88 9.85 3.49
C PHE A 194 4.45 11.23 3.15
N GLN A 195 3.86 11.92 2.16
CA GLN A 195 4.27 13.26 1.76
C GLN A 195 4.15 14.26 2.93
N ALA A 196 3.03 14.24 3.66
CA ALA A 196 2.82 15.13 4.80
C ALA A 196 3.88 14.90 5.90
N PHE A 197 4.24 13.65 6.17
CA PHE A 197 5.28 13.33 7.13
C PHE A 197 6.66 13.79 6.66
N MET A 198 6.98 13.56 5.38
CA MET A 198 8.30 13.81 4.84
C MET A 198 8.62 15.28 4.61
N LYS A 199 7.63 16.14 4.34
CA LYS A 199 7.83 17.58 4.16
C LYS A 199 8.65 18.20 5.30
N SER A 200 9.70 18.95 4.97
CA SER A 200 10.39 19.85 5.91
C SER A 200 9.93 21.31 5.77
N GLY A 201 8.90 21.59 4.96
CA GLY A 201 8.36 22.93 4.66
C GLY A 201 6.94 22.88 4.10
N SER A 202 6.52 23.90 3.33
CA SER A 202 5.16 23.95 2.74
C SER A 202 4.93 22.92 1.62
N GLU A 203 5.99 22.51 0.93
CA GLU A 203 5.95 21.64 -0.24
C GLU A 203 6.94 20.48 -0.10
N TYR A 204 6.62 19.35 -0.74
CA TYR A 204 7.50 18.19 -0.83
C TYR A 204 8.45 18.41 -2.01
N SER A 205 9.76 18.39 -1.75
CA SER A 205 10.80 18.75 -2.72
C SER A 205 11.87 17.66 -2.83
N ASP A 206 12.76 17.76 -3.82
CA ASP A 206 13.90 16.83 -4.01
C ASP A 206 14.79 16.73 -2.75
N LYS A 207 14.79 17.77 -1.90
CA LYS A 207 15.50 17.78 -0.62
C LYS A 207 14.88 16.86 0.43
N ASP A 208 13.65 16.39 0.23
CA ASP A 208 12.92 15.49 1.13
C ASP A 208 13.03 14.00 0.70
N TYR A 209 13.82 13.69 -0.34
CA TYR A 209 13.96 12.32 -0.87
C TYR A 209 14.96 11.50 -0.05
N CYS A 210 14.66 10.21 0.08
CA CYS A 210 15.58 9.19 0.56
C CYS A 210 16.08 8.36 -0.62
N MET A 211 17.36 8.51 -0.97
CA MET A 211 18.00 7.86 -2.10
C MET A 211 18.42 6.41 -1.81
N VAL A 212 17.44 5.51 -1.66
CA VAL A 212 17.69 4.06 -1.57
C VAL A 212 18.14 3.45 -2.89
N SER A 213 17.77 4.07 -4.01
CA SER A 213 18.22 3.73 -5.35
C SER A 213 18.21 4.99 -6.23
N ASN A 214 18.85 4.94 -7.41
CA ASN A 214 18.67 6.03 -8.39
C ASN A 214 17.29 6.02 -9.05
N TYR A 215 16.50 4.96 -8.87
CA TYR A 215 15.14 4.89 -9.41
C TYR A 215 14.14 5.64 -8.52
N ALA A 216 14.42 5.71 -7.21
CA ALA A 216 13.58 6.41 -6.23
C ALA A 216 13.45 7.92 -6.50
N ASP A 217 14.41 8.51 -7.23
CA ASP A 217 14.47 9.95 -7.56
C ASP A 217 13.53 10.39 -8.70
N ASN A 218 12.77 9.47 -9.31
CA ASN A 218 12.04 9.77 -10.55
C ASN A 218 10.69 10.47 -10.33
N THR A 219 9.89 10.05 -9.34
CA THR A 219 8.60 10.68 -8.98
C THR A 219 8.26 10.39 -7.52
N THR A 220 7.33 11.13 -6.90
CA THR A 220 6.91 10.83 -5.52
C THR A 220 6.30 9.43 -5.37
N GLY A 221 5.61 8.93 -6.40
CA GLY A 221 5.05 7.59 -6.38
C GLY A 221 6.14 6.52 -6.35
N GLU A 222 7.18 6.71 -7.16
CA GLU A 222 8.36 5.83 -7.21
C GLU A 222 9.19 5.92 -5.94
N GLN A 223 9.36 7.12 -5.39
CA GLN A 223 10.03 7.33 -4.11
C GLN A 223 9.35 6.52 -3.01
N PHE A 224 8.02 6.64 -2.86
CA PHE A 224 7.25 5.87 -1.88
C PHE A 224 7.39 4.36 -2.11
N ALA A 225 7.27 3.90 -3.35
CA ALA A 225 7.34 2.48 -3.67
C ALA A 225 8.71 1.87 -3.37
N GLU A 226 9.80 2.54 -3.77
CA GLU A 226 11.15 2.09 -3.49
C GLU A 226 11.46 2.11 -1.99
N VAL A 227 11.07 3.15 -1.24
CA VAL A 227 11.36 3.18 0.19
C VAL A 227 10.47 2.23 1.01
N PHE A 228 9.24 1.98 0.57
CA PHE A 228 8.38 0.96 1.16
C PHE A 228 9.01 -0.43 0.97
N ALA A 229 9.44 -0.73 -0.26
CA ALA A 229 10.15 -1.96 -0.56
C ALA A 229 11.43 -2.09 0.26
N ALA A 230 12.22 -1.01 0.40
CA ALA A 230 13.42 -0.99 1.25
C ALA A 230 13.09 -1.34 2.70
N PHE A 231 12.13 -0.64 3.32
CA PHE A 231 11.76 -0.87 4.71
C PHE A 231 11.31 -2.32 4.97
N ALA A 232 10.50 -2.86 4.06
CA ALA A 232 9.94 -4.19 4.23
C ALA A 232 10.91 -5.33 3.87
N SER A 233 11.89 -5.11 2.98
CA SER A 233 12.78 -6.17 2.46
C SER A 233 14.25 -6.07 2.87
N GLU A 234 14.80 -4.87 3.00
CA GLU A 234 16.19 -4.61 3.42
C GLU A 234 16.28 -3.31 4.23
N PRO A 235 15.72 -3.26 5.44
CA PRO A 235 15.60 -2.01 6.21
C PRO A 235 16.95 -1.35 6.53
N ARG A 236 18.05 -2.13 6.55
CA ARG A 236 19.42 -1.62 6.78
C ARG A 236 19.82 -0.51 5.82
N ILE A 237 19.33 -0.51 4.57
CA ILE A 237 19.68 0.56 3.61
C ILE A 237 19.14 1.93 4.06
N LEU A 238 17.99 1.97 4.74
CA LEU A 238 17.43 3.22 5.24
C LEU A 238 18.24 3.77 6.42
N LEU A 239 18.82 2.89 7.23
CA LEU A 239 19.61 3.25 8.40
C LEU A 239 21.04 3.65 8.03
N ASN A 240 21.63 2.97 7.05
CA ASN A 240 23.04 3.15 6.65
C ASN A 240 23.23 4.07 5.43
N ASN A 241 22.16 4.66 4.91
CA ASN A 241 22.23 5.46 3.69
C ASN A 241 23.24 6.62 3.83
N SER A 242 24.24 6.69 2.96
CA SER A 242 25.27 7.75 2.98
C SER A 242 24.93 8.94 2.08
N ARG A 243 23.92 8.81 1.22
CA ARG A 243 23.57 9.81 0.21
C ARG A 243 22.64 10.89 0.77
N THR A 244 21.59 10.45 1.46
CA THR A 244 20.57 11.28 2.09
C THR A 244 20.21 10.70 3.48
N PRO A 245 21.19 10.60 4.40
CA PRO A 245 21.05 9.86 5.67
C PRO A 245 19.85 10.33 6.51
N GLU A 246 19.68 11.63 6.66
CA GLU A 246 18.63 12.19 7.53
C GLU A 246 17.23 11.91 6.98
N ASN A 247 17.03 12.03 5.66
CA ASN A 247 15.76 11.69 5.03
C ASN A 247 15.48 10.19 5.09
N CYS A 248 16.50 9.34 4.93
CA CYS A 248 16.31 7.89 5.01
C CYS A 248 15.98 7.41 6.42
N LYS A 249 16.58 8.02 7.46
CA LYS A 249 16.16 7.80 8.86
C LYS A 249 14.74 8.30 9.11
N LYS A 250 14.36 9.44 8.52
CA LYS A 250 12.99 9.98 8.60
C LYS A 250 11.98 9.02 7.96
N VAL A 251 12.29 8.48 6.79
CA VAL A 251 11.51 7.43 6.10
C VAL A 251 11.39 6.16 6.94
N PHE A 252 12.50 5.69 7.53
CA PHE A 252 12.47 4.52 8.42
C PHE A 252 11.51 4.76 9.60
N ARG A 253 11.61 5.94 10.23
CA ARG A 253 10.71 6.33 11.33
C ARG A 253 9.26 6.40 10.88
N PHE A 254 8.99 6.95 9.69
CA PHE A 254 7.64 6.97 9.14
C PHE A 254 7.03 5.58 9.11
N PHE A 255 7.67 4.62 8.43
CA PHE A 255 7.08 3.29 8.28
C PHE A 255 7.01 2.53 9.60
N TRP A 256 7.99 2.71 10.49
CA TRP A 256 7.93 2.16 11.83
C TRP A 256 6.71 2.65 12.61
N GLN A 257 6.37 3.95 12.53
CA GLN A 257 5.20 4.51 13.20
C GLN A 257 3.89 4.21 12.45
N TRP A 258 3.95 4.09 11.13
CA TRP A 258 2.78 3.89 10.26
C TRP A 258 2.22 2.48 10.36
N PHE A 259 3.09 1.48 10.53
CA PHE A 259 2.69 0.10 10.78
C PHE A 259 2.37 -0.14 12.26
N ASN A 260 1.26 -0.85 12.56
CA ASN A 260 0.85 -1.09 13.96
C ASN A 260 1.85 -1.92 14.79
N LYS A 261 2.67 -2.74 14.12
CA LYS A 261 3.77 -3.51 14.72
C LYS A 261 5.08 -3.21 14.00
N GLY A 262 5.30 -1.94 13.66
CA GLY A 262 6.46 -1.54 12.87
C GLY A 262 7.80 -1.92 13.51
N GLU A 263 7.85 -2.12 14.83
CA GLU A 263 9.03 -2.63 15.55
C GLU A 263 9.47 -4.02 15.10
N GLN A 264 8.56 -4.82 14.52
CA GLN A 264 8.88 -6.11 13.90
C GLN A 264 9.86 -5.96 12.71
N VAL A 265 10.15 -4.73 12.27
CA VAL A 265 11.22 -4.45 11.31
C VAL A 265 12.57 -5.02 11.76
N GLN A 266 12.83 -5.04 13.06
CA GLN A 266 14.09 -5.52 13.67
C GLN A 266 14.40 -6.98 13.35
N THR A 267 13.39 -7.81 13.09
CA THR A 267 13.60 -9.23 12.71
C THR A 267 14.27 -9.41 11.34
N CYS A 268 14.44 -8.32 10.59
CA CYS A 268 15.10 -8.28 9.29
C CYS A 268 16.30 -7.31 9.26
N LEU A 269 16.65 -6.72 10.41
CA LEU A 269 17.93 -6.06 10.59
C LEU A 269 18.93 -7.16 10.97
#